data_AF-A0A6H2UN58-F1
#
_entry.id   AF-A0A6H2UN58-F1
#
_cell.length_a   1.000
_cell.length_b   1.000
_cell.length_c   1.000
_cell.angle_alpha   90.00
_cell.angle_beta   90.00
_cell.angle_gamma   90.00
#
_symmetry.space_group_name_H-M   'P 1'
#
loop_
_entity.id
_entity.type
_entity.pdbx_description
1 polymer ?
#
loop_
_entity_poly.entity_id
_entity_poly.type
_entity_poly.pdbx_seq_one_letter_code
_entity_poly.pdbx_strand_id
1 'polypeptide(L)'
;MNVKAPPFNSFAFVSMAALAISGGSLVACQLQPAFQTKEVPTLFTPKIQPSTYGVLTAKITGKDSGVAVIKLDSFRLNVSFDFEAYPDSYGVPGSEFTAVDITQLTVNEITDINGKSYNDFTEFEDIRNINGLLKGFIERNKLVEA
;
A
#
# COMPACT_ATOMS: atom_id res chain seq x y z
N MET A 1 -6.04 -38.10 -54.69
CA MET A 1 -6.46 -37.07 -53.71
C MET A 1 -7.94 -37.27 -53.42
N ASN A 2 -8.33 -37.18 -52.14
CA ASN A 2 -9.69 -37.26 -51.60
C ASN A 2 -10.26 -38.67 -51.33
N VAL A 3 -10.07 -39.17 -50.09
CA VAL A 3 -10.86 -40.26 -49.52
C VAL A 3 -11.46 -39.76 -48.21
N LYS A 4 -12.79 -39.57 -48.21
CA LYS A 4 -13.59 -39.31 -47.01
C LYS A 4 -13.87 -40.66 -46.33
N ALA A 5 -13.42 -40.83 -45.09
CA ALA A 5 -13.82 -41.94 -44.24
C ALA A 5 -15.10 -41.58 -43.44
N PRO A 6 -16.10 -42.47 -43.34
CA PRO A 6 -17.26 -42.28 -42.47
C PRO A 6 -16.99 -42.71 -41.02
N PRO A 7 -17.81 -42.24 -40.05
CA PRO A 7 -17.52 -42.34 -38.62
C PRO A 7 -18.09 -43.60 -37.98
N PHE A 8 -17.35 -44.21 -37.06
CA PHE A 8 -17.86 -45.28 -36.20
C PHE A 8 -17.51 -45.00 -34.72
N ASN A 9 -18.56 -44.67 -33.96
CA ASN A 9 -18.58 -44.73 -32.49
C ASN A 9 -18.56 -46.20 -32.05
N SER A 10 -17.84 -46.54 -30.98
CA SER A 10 -18.03 -47.80 -30.25
C SER A 10 -17.59 -47.64 -28.78
N PHE A 11 -18.59 -47.53 -27.91
CA PHE A 11 -18.51 -47.88 -26.49
C PHE A 11 -18.46 -49.40 -26.36
N ALA A 12 -17.50 -49.98 -25.61
CA ALA A 12 -17.60 -51.30 -24.96
C ALA A 12 -16.36 -51.61 -24.11
N PHE A 13 -16.46 -52.68 -23.30
CA PHE A 13 -15.53 -53.28 -22.32
C PHE A 13 -15.70 -52.67 -20.90
N VAL A 14 -16.48 -53.22 -19.96
CA VAL A 14 -16.70 -54.60 -19.45
C VAL A 14 -15.42 -55.27 -18.91
N SER A 15 -15.28 -55.30 -17.58
CA SER A 15 -15.03 -56.49 -16.73
C SER A 15 -14.74 -56.00 -15.30
N MET A 16 -15.62 -56.26 -14.32
CA MET A 16 -15.66 -57.43 -13.44
C MET A 16 -14.40 -57.64 -12.60
N ALA A 17 -14.46 -57.24 -11.32
CA ALA A 17 -13.71 -57.87 -10.25
C ALA A 17 -14.62 -58.01 -9.03
N ALA A 18 -14.80 -59.25 -8.59
CA ALA A 18 -15.71 -59.65 -7.54
C ALA A 18 -15.05 -59.65 -6.15
N LEU A 19 -15.85 -59.23 -5.17
CA LEU A 19 -16.04 -59.75 -3.81
C LEU A 19 -14.87 -60.01 -2.83
N ALA A 20 -15.11 -59.40 -1.65
CA ALA A 20 -14.86 -59.84 -0.27
C ALA A 20 -13.48 -59.57 0.35
N ILE A 21 -13.48 -58.83 1.47
CA ILE A 21 -13.10 -59.32 2.81
C ILE A 21 -13.74 -58.42 3.88
N SER A 22 -14.15 -59.10 4.95
CA SER A 22 -14.84 -58.72 6.18
C SER A 22 -14.21 -57.60 7.02
N GLY A 23 -15.09 -56.84 7.69
CA GLY A 23 -15.00 -56.48 9.11
C GLY A 23 -13.69 -55.85 9.61
N GLY A 24 -13.63 -54.52 9.58
CA GLY A 24 -12.62 -53.74 10.29
C GLY A 24 -12.78 -52.27 9.94
N SER A 25 -13.28 -51.47 10.87
CA SER A 25 -13.47 -50.03 10.70
C SER A 25 -12.13 -49.35 10.43
N LEU A 26 -11.91 -48.89 9.19
CA LEU A 26 -10.95 -47.85 8.90
C LEU A 26 -11.74 -46.64 8.45
N VAL A 27 -11.73 -45.62 9.30
CA VAL A 27 -12.30 -44.30 9.09
C VAL A 27 -11.84 -43.81 7.72
N ALA A 28 -12.74 -43.76 6.75
CA ALA A 28 -12.48 -43.08 5.50
C ALA A 28 -12.32 -41.60 5.83
N CYS A 29 -11.09 -41.10 5.82
CA CYS A 29 -10.83 -39.67 5.74
C CYS A 29 -11.58 -39.17 4.51
N GLN A 30 -12.68 -38.45 4.77
CA GLN A 30 -13.47 -37.81 3.74
C GLN A 30 -12.62 -36.67 3.19
N LEU A 31 -11.90 -36.93 2.11
CA LEU A 31 -11.20 -35.87 1.37
C LEU A 31 -12.28 -35.01 0.74
N GLN A 32 -12.69 -33.95 1.45
CA GLN A 32 -13.46 -32.88 0.85
C GLN A 32 -12.56 -32.19 -0.19
N PRO A 33 -12.96 -32.11 -1.47
CA PRO A 33 -12.18 -31.35 -2.43
C PRO A 33 -12.17 -29.90 -1.96
N ALA A 34 -10.98 -29.33 -1.79
CA ALA A 34 -10.82 -27.93 -1.47
C ALA A 34 -11.59 -27.09 -2.49
N PHE A 35 -12.43 -26.17 -2.00
CA PHE A 35 -13.06 -25.17 -2.84
C PHE A 35 -11.97 -24.47 -3.63
N GLN A 36 -11.93 -24.68 -4.94
CA GLN A 36 -11.11 -23.84 -5.80
C GLN A 36 -11.79 -22.49 -5.85
N THR A 37 -11.34 -21.58 -4.98
CA THR A 37 -11.51 -20.15 -5.20
C THR A 37 -10.91 -19.86 -6.56
N LYS A 38 -11.77 -19.61 -7.54
CA LYS A 38 -11.38 -19.10 -8.85
C LYS A 38 -10.63 -17.79 -8.60
N GLU A 39 -9.30 -17.84 -8.61
CA GLU A 39 -8.46 -16.65 -8.54
C GLU A 39 -8.84 -15.76 -9.72
N VAL A 40 -9.56 -14.69 -9.42
CA VAL A 40 -9.75 -13.61 -10.38
C VAL A 40 -8.38 -12.95 -10.49
N PRO A 41 -7.75 -12.91 -11.68
CA PRO A 41 -6.47 -12.23 -11.83
C PRO A 41 -6.65 -10.79 -11.37
N THR A 42 -5.88 -10.37 -10.36
CA THR A 42 -5.81 -8.96 -9.97
C THR A 42 -5.15 -8.21 -11.12
N LEU A 43 -5.98 -7.53 -11.92
CA LEU A 43 -5.50 -6.68 -13.00
C LEU A 43 -4.77 -5.49 -12.39
N PHE A 44 -3.46 -5.41 -12.61
CA PHE A 44 -2.66 -4.24 -12.25
C PHE A 44 -3.16 -3.03 -13.05
N THR A 45 -3.66 -2.02 -12.34
CA THR A 45 -4.04 -0.74 -12.94
C THR A 45 -2.99 0.29 -12.55
N PRO A 46 -2.20 0.82 -13.49
CA PRO A 46 -1.19 1.82 -13.16
C PRO A 46 -1.85 3.11 -12.66
N LYS A 47 -1.26 3.72 -11.64
CA LYS A 47 -1.65 5.05 -11.13
C LYS A 47 -1.22 6.10 -12.17
N ILE A 48 -2.10 6.41 -13.11
CA ILE A 48 -1.82 7.35 -14.21
C ILE A 48 -2.06 8.83 -13.83
N GLN A 49 -2.75 9.09 -12.72
CA GLN A 49 -3.01 10.44 -12.24
C GLN A 49 -2.12 10.76 -11.04
N PRO A 50 -1.31 11.83 -11.10
CA PRO A 50 -0.52 12.26 -9.96
C PRO A 50 -1.43 12.82 -8.85
N SER A 51 -1.12 12.47 -7.60
CA SER A 51 -1.76 13.06 -6.43
C SER A 51 -1.24 14.47 -6.17
N THR A 52 -2.10 15.30 -5.58
CA THR A 52 -1.79 16.68 -5.18
C THR A 52 -1.54 16.76 -3.69
N TYR A 53 -0.39 17.31 -3.31
CA TYR A 53 0.03 17.44 -1.91
C TYR A 53 0.11 18.92 -1.50
N GLY A 54 -0.19 19.23 -0.24
CA GLY A 54 -0.02 20.57 0.31
C GLY A 54 0.03 20.60 1.83
N VAL A 55 0.89 21.44 2.41
CA VAL A 55 0.90 21.66 3.87
C VAL A 55 -0.21 22.64 4.19
N LEU A 56 -1.18 22.22 5.00
CA LEU A 56 -2.20 23.13 5.52
C LEU A 56 -1.66 23.84 6.77
N THR A 57 -1.08 23.06 7.68
CA THR A 57 -0.45 23.57 8.90
C THR A 57 0.71 22.66 9.28
N ALA A 58 1.80 23.22 9.79
CA ALA A 58 2.85 22.48 10.47
C ALA A 58 3.28 23.23 11.72
N LYS A 59 3.58 22.51 12.80
CA LYS A 59 4.03 23.07 14.07
C LYS A 59 5.05 22.16 14.72
N ILE A 60 6.14 22.75 15.19
CA ILE A 60 7.13 22.08 16.02
C ILE A 60 6.57 21.95 17.44
N THR A 61 6.56 20.73 17.97
CA THR A 61 5.99 20.40 19.29
C THR A 61 7.04 20.03 20.32
N GLY A 62 8.20 19.53 19.87
CA GLY A 62 9.33 19.18 20.72
C GLY A 62 10.64 19.70 20.14
N LYS A 63 11.77 19.20 20.65
CA LYS A 63 13.10 19.57 20.17
C LYS A 63 13.34 19.11 18.72
N ASP A 64 12.83 17.92 18.41
CA ASP A 64 13.10 17.11 17.21
C ASP A 64 11.81 16.46 16.69
N SER A 65 10.64 16.97 17.12
CA SER A 65 9.33 16.44 16.74
C SER A 65 8.32 17.53 16.45
N GLY A 66 7.38 17.22 15.57
CA GLY A 66 6.32 18.11 15.15
C GLY A 66 5.05 17.40 14.72
N VAL A 67 4.01 18.20 14.51
CA VAL A 67 2.73 17.75 13.96
C VAL A 67 2.35 18.61 12.78
N ALA A 68 1.69 18.01 11.80
CA ALA A 68 1.22 18.70 10.62
C ALA A 68 -0.14 18.18 10.14
N VAL A 69 -0.83 19.04 9.38
CA VAL A 69 -2.02 18.68 8.64
C VAL A 69 -1.68 18.83 7.16
N ILE A 70 -1.74 17.72 6.44
CA ILE A 70 -1.40 17.63 5.03
C ILE A 70 -2.65 17.42 4.20
N LYS A 71 -2.80 18.19 3.13
CA LYS A 71 -3.77 17.92 2.08
C LYS A 71 -3.19 16.86 1.13
N LEU A 72 -3.92 15.77 0.95
CA LEU A 72 -3.69 14.77 -0.07
C LEU A 72 -4.95 14.64 -0.92
N ASP A 73 -4.94 15.21 -2.12
CA ASP A 73 -6.11 15.31 -2.99
C ASP A 73 -7.34 15.91 -2.26
N SER A 74 -8.36 15.10 -1.97
CA SER A 74 -9.58 15.49 -1.24
C SER A 74 -9.58 15.09 0.23
N PHE A 75 -8.42 14.69 0.77
CA PHE A 75 -8.25 14.24 2.13
C PHE A 75 -7.33 15.16 2.94
N ARG A 76 -7.50 15.10 4.26
CA ARG A 76 -6.65 15.72 5.26
C ARG A 76 -6.00 14.63 6.09
N LEU A 77 -4.68 14.64 6.13
CA LEU A 77 -3.87 13.71 6.89
C LEU A 77 -3.31 14.47 8.09
N ASN A 78 -3.70 14.06 9.29
CA ASN A 78 -3.07 14.50 10.52
C ASN A 78 -1.84 13.62 10.76
N VAL A 79 -0.65 14.20 10.68
CA VAL A 79 0.61 13.48 10.77
C VAL A 79 1.44 13.99 11.94
N SER A 80 2.22 13.08 12.52
CA SER A 80 3.30 13.38 13.44
C SER A 80 4.61 13.03 12.75
N PHE A 81 5.64 13.83 12.98
CA PHE A 81 6.94 13.62 12.36
C PHE A 81 8.06 13.90 13.34
N ASP A 82 9.15 13.16 13.16
CA ASP A 82 10.42 13.41 13.80
C ASP A 82 11.40 13.96 12.76
N PHE A 83 12.30 14.83 13.19
CA PHE A 83 13.23 15.50 12.30
C PHE A 83 14.57 15.76 12.96
N GLU A 84 15.60 15.84 12.11
CA GLU A 84 16.93 16.30 12.49
C GLU A 84 17.20 17.66 11.85
N ALA A 85 17.68 18.60 12.66
CA ALA A 85 18.06 19.94 12.21
C ALA A 85 19.58 20.10 12.27
N TYR A 86 20.16 20.63 11.20
CA TYR A 86 21.61 20.87 11.09
C TYR A 86 21.88 22.17 10.34
N PRO A 87 23.01 22.85 10.64
CA PRO A 87 23.40 24.04 9.89
C PRO A 87 23.80 23.64 8.46
N ASP A 88 23.35 24.40 7.48
CA ASP A 88 23.69 24.24 6.07
C ASP A 88 23.82 25.60 5.37
N SER A 89 24.42 25.62 4.19
CA SER A 89 24.54 26.81 3.36
C SER A 89 24.54 26.48 1.89
N TYR A 90 24.20 27.46 1.06
CA TYR A 90 24.28 27.31 -0.39
C TYR A 90 25.71 27.47 -0.94
N GLY A 91 26.73 27.40 -0.07
CA GLY A 91 28.12 27.64 -0.42
C GLY A 91 28.47 29.10 -0.70
N VAL A 92 27.55 30.04 -0.38
CA VAL A 92 27.75 31.49 -0.53
C VAL A 92 27.78 32.14 0.86
N PRO A 93 28.76 33.00 1.17
CA PRO A 93 28.81 33.70 2.45
C PRO A 93 27.50 34.46 2.74
N GLY A 94 26.95 34.25 3.93
CA GLY A 94 25.69 34.87 4.37
C GLY A 94 24.43 34.15 3.91
N SER A 95 24.56 32.96 3.32
CA SER A 95 23.43 32.09 2.92
C SER A 95 23.19 30.94 3.89
N GLU A 96 23.68 31.04 5.13
CA GLU A 96 23.51 30.04 6.17
C GLU A 96 22.03 29.90 6.56
N PHE A 97 21.58 28.67 6.73
CA PHE A 97 20.24 28.34 7.22
C PHE A 97 20.28 27.05 8.03
N THR A 98 19.21 26.76 8.76
CA THR A 98 19.03 25.46 9.41
C THR A 98 18.29 24.53 8.46
N ALA A 99 18.99 23.57 7.87
CA ALA A 99 18.39 22.51 7.08
C ALA A 99 17.72 21.47 7.98
N VAL A 100 16.71 20.80 7.43
CA VAL A 100 15.92 19.81 8.15
C VAL A 100 15.75 18.54 7.33
N ASP A 101 15.95 17.40 7.96
CA ASP A 101 15.56 16.11 7.38
C ASP A 101 14.51 15.43 8.25
N ILE A 102 13.40 15.03 7.61
CA ILE A 102 12.35 14.25 8.26
C ILE A 102 12.81 12.81 8.34
N THR A 103 13.04 12.31 9.56
CA THR A 103 13.56 10.96 9.81
C THR A 103 12.45 9.93 9.94
N GLN A 104 11.29 10.35 10.45
CA GLN A 104 10.12 9.51 10.62
C GLN A 104 8.84 10.30 10.36
N LEU A 105 7.86 9.66 9.72
CA LEU A 105 6.52 10.20 9.51
C LEU A 105 5.48 9.14 9.91
N THR A 106 4.55 9.54 10.77
CA THR A 106 3.44 8.71 11.23
C THR A 106 2.13 9.36 10.82
N VAL A 107 1.30 8.62 10.08
CA VAL A 107 -0.07 9.04 9.75
C VAL A 107 -0.98 8.65 10.90
N ASN A 108 -1.47 9.65 11.64
CA ASN A 108 -2.31 9.41 12.83
C ASN A 108 -3.78 9.25 12.45
N GLU A 109 -4.26 10.08 11.54
CA GLU A 109 -5.66 10.10 11.12
C GLU A 109 -5.79 10.62 9.69
N ILE A 110 -6.70 10.02 8.92
CA ILE A 110 -7.10 10.50 7.61
C ILE A 110 -8.58 10.84 7.64
N THR A 111 -8.93 12.06 7.23
CA THR A 111 -10.32 12.52 7.09
C THR A 111 -10.59 13.05 5.69
N ASP A 112 -11.82 12.91 5.19
CA ASP A 112 -12.25 13.66 4.00
C ASP A 112 -12.62 15.11 4.33
N ILE A 113 -12.99 15.89 3.31
CA ILE A 113 -13.44 17.28 3.48
C ILE A 113 -14.66 17.45 4.40
N ASN A 114 -15.43 16.38 4.64
CA ASN A 114 -16.61 16.37 5.48
C ASN A 114 -16.30 15.87 6.91
N GLY A 115 -15.04 15.52 7.19
CA GLY A 115 -14.59 15.03 8.50
C GLY A 115 -14.84 13.53 8.74
N LYS A 116 -15.21 12.75 7.71
CA LYS A 116 -15.32 11.30 7.87
C LYS A 116 -13.92 10.68 7.89
N SER A 117 -13.65 9.81 8.86
CA SER A 117 -12.37 9.12 9.00
C SER A 117 -12.24 7.91 8.06
N TYR A 118 -11.01 7.65 7.62
CA TYR A 118 -10.63 6.53 6.75
C TYR A 118 -9.42 5.80 7.33
N ASN A 119 -9.27 4.52 6.97
CA ASN A 119 -8.04 3.78 7.23
C ASN A 119 -6.88 4.39 6.44
N ASP A 120 -5.67 4.17 6.93
CA ASP A 120 -4.47 4.58 6.21
C ASP A 120 -4.39 3.86 4.85
N PHE A 121 -4.40 4.66 3.79
CA PHE A 121 -4.25 4.22 2.40
C PHE A 121 -2.97 4.76 1.76
N THR A 122 -2.12 5.43 2.54
CA THR A 122 -0.92 6.07 2.02
C THR A 122 0.09 5.03 1.53
N GLU A 123 0.71 5.34 0.39
CA GLU A 123 1.75 4.53 -0.21
C GLU A 123 3.12 5.13 0.07
N PHE A 124 4.19 4.37 -0.19
CA PHE A 124 5.56 4.83 0.03
C PHE A 124 5.87 6.15 -0.69
N GLU A 125 5.36 6.32 -1.91
CA GLU A 125 5.49 7.55 -2.69
C GLU A 125 4.84 8.74 -2.00
N ASP A 126 3.67 8.54 -1.37
CA ASP A 126 2.98 9.59 -0.62
C ASP A 126 3.84 10.04 0.57
N ILE A 127 4.35 9.10 1.35
CA ILE A 127 5.23 9.38 2.50
C ILE A 127 6.47 10.17 2.06
N ARG A 128 7.13 9.73 0.98
CA ARG A 128 8.32 10.42 0.45
C ARG A 128 7.99 11.85 0.00
N ASN A 129 6.87 12.04 -0.70
CA ASN A 129 6.45 13.35 -1.17
C ASN A 129 6.09 14.27 0.01
N ILE A 130 5.41 13.75 1.02
CA ILE A 130 5.06 14.50 2.25
C ILE A 130 6.32 14.91 3.02
N ASN A 131 7.31 14.04 3.15
CA ASN A 131 8.58 14.39 3.81
C ASN A 131 9.30 15.55 3.10
N GLY A 132 9.42 15.50 1.77
CA GLY A 132 10.03 16.59 1.01
C GLY A 132 9.25 17.90 1.11
N LEU A 133 7.92 17.81 1.14
CA LEU A 133 7.03 18.95 1.30
C LEU A 133 7.17 19.58 2.70
N LEU A 134 7.21 18.76 3.75
CA LEU A 134 7.40 19.21 5.13
C LEU A 134 8.77 19.85 5.33
N LYS A 135 9.84 19.22 4.82
CA LYS A 135 11.20 19.77 4.82
C LYS A 135 11.21 21.19 4.26
N GLY A 136 10.76 21.35 3.01
CA GLY A 136 10.76 22.66 2.36
C GLY A 136 9.88 23.68 3.07
N PHE A 137 8.76 23.26 3.66
CA PHE A 137 7.89 24.15 4.43
C PHE A 137 8.57 24.62 5.73
N ILE A 138 9.21 23.72 6.47
CA ILE A 138 9.88 24.03 7.73
C ILE A 138 11.04 25.01 7.50
N GLU A 139 11.89 24.71 6.51
CA GLU A 139 13.06 25.54 6.17
C GLU A 139 12.64 26.93 5.67
N ARG A 140 11.67 26.99 4.75
CA ARG A 140 11.18 28.26 4.19
C ARG A 140 10.54 29.16 5.24
N ASN A 141 9.87 28.58 6.23
CA ASN A 141 9.20 29.32 7.30
C ASN A 141 10.04 29.43 8.58
N LYS A 142 11.29 28.97 8.57
CA LYS A 142 12.24 29.09 9.69
C LYS A 142 11.69 28.52 10.99
N LEU A 143 10.92 27.43 10.93
CA LEU A 143 10.19 26.91 12.10
C LEU A 143 11.10 26.30 13.18
N VAL A 144 12.38 26.07 12.85
CA VAL A 144 13.40 25.47 13.71
C VAL A 144 14.61 26.40 13.92
N GLU A 145 14.56 27.63 13.40
CA GLU A 145 15.59 28.62 13.68
C GLU A 145 15.44 29.12 15.12
N ALA A 146 16.57 29.26 15.82
CA ALA A 146 16.64 29.68 17.23
C ALA A 146 16.77 31.20 17.37
#